data_AF-A0A7X6XCT1-F1
#
_entry.id   AF-A0A7X6XCT1-F1
#
_cell.length_a   1.000
_cell.length_b   1.000
_cell.length_c   1.000
_cell.angle_alpha   90.00
_cell.angle_beta   90.00
_cell.angle_gamma   90.00
#
_symmetry.space_group_name_H-M   'P 1'
#
loop_
_entity.id
_entity.type
_entity.pdbx_description
1 polymer ?
#
loop_
_entity_poly.entity_id
_entity_poly.type
_entity_poly.pdbx_seq_one_letter_code
_entity_poly.pdbx_strand_id
1 'polypeptide(L)'
;VYMMVCDVQRAFVCYCMVDTPHGDVLLDKWDDMMLHNLENKVVAHKRISISEVIERDLFIEQKMRERYAIANRYFQNYLEEIYNK
;
A
#
# COMPACT_ATOMS: atom_id res chain seq x y z
N VAL A 1 -2.42 -9.00 -5.65
CA VAL A 1 -3.89 -8.99 -5.43
C VAL A 1 -4.60 -8.01 -6.34
N TYR A 2 -4.25 -6.70 -6.38
CA TYR A 2 -4.95 -5.73 -7.24
C TYR A 2 -5.05 -6.18 -8.70
N MET A 3 -3.96 -6.66 -9.29
CA MET A 3 -3.94 -7.13 -10.68
C MET A 3 -4.84 -8.35 -10.91
N MET A 4 -4.90 -9.27 -9.94
CA MET A 4 -5.79 -10.44 -9.95
C MET A 4 -7.26 -10.05 -9.80
N VAL A 5 -7.58 -9.08 -8.92
CA VAL A 5 -8.95 -8.66 -8.60
C VAL A 5 -9.54 -7.80 -9.72
N CYS A 6 -8.74 -6.88 -10.26
CA CYS A 6 -9.16 -5.97 -11.34
C CYS A 6 -8.96 -6.57 -12.74
N ASP A 7 -8.46 -7.82 -12.83
CA ASP A 7 -8.10 -8.52 -14.06
C ASP A 7 -7.26 -7.70 -15.05
N VAL A 8 -6.19 -7.09 -14.54
CA VAL A 8 -5.26 -6.29 -15.34
C VAL A 8 -3.90 -6.98 -15.46
N GLN A 9 -3.27 -6.84 -16.63
CA GLN A 9 -2.00 -7.51 -16.93
C GLN A 9 -0.77 -6.72 -16.50
N ARG A 10 -0.92 -5.40 -16.33
CA ARG A 10 0.19 -4.50 -16.01
C ARG A 10 -0.21 -3.48 -14.95
N ALA A 11 0.75 -3.13 -14.11
CA ALA A 11 0.62 -2.06 -13.14
C ALA A 11 1.95 -1.31 -13.02
N PHE A 12 1.91 -0.14 -12.39
CA PHE A 12 3.09 0.59 -11.95
C PHE A 12 2.76 1.27 -10.62
N VAL A 13 3.78 1.54 -9.83
CA VAL A 13 3.65 2.29 -8.58
C VAL A 13 4.15 3.70 -8.82
N CYS A 14 3.25 4.68 -8.66
CA CYS A 14 3.62 6.09 -8.66
C CYS A 14 3.92 6.52 -7.22
N TYR A 15 5.18 6.83 -6.96
CA TYR A 15 5.61 7.51 -5.75
C TYR A 15 5.48 9.01 -5.96
N CYS A 16 4.55 9.63 -5.23
CA CYS A 16 4.27 11.06 -5.32
C CYS A 16 4.62 11.73 -4.00
N MET A 17 5.37 12.82 -4.08
CA MET A 17 5.69 13.67 -2.96
C MET A 17 4.79 14.92 -3.00
N VAL A 18 3.92 15.07 -2.02
CA VAL A 18 2.95 16.16 -1.91
C VAL A 18 3.08 16.86 -0.56
N ASP A 19 2.60 18.08 -0.47
CA ASP A 19 2.56 18.79 0.81
C ASP A 19 1.73 17.97 1.79
N THR A 20 2.23 17.85 3.02
CA THR A 20 1.46 17.16 4.05
C THR A 20 0.29 18.08 4.44
N PRO A 21 -0.96 17.60 4.41
CA PRO A 21 -2.13 18.45 4.66
C PRO A 21 -1.99 19.25 5.96
N HIS A 22 -2.12 20.57 5.86
CA HIS A 22 -2.08 21.48 6.99
C HIS A 22 -3.43 21.52 7.71
N GLY A 23 -3.39 21.49 9.04
CA GLY A 23 -4.53 21.28 9.93
C GLY A 23 -4.23 20.11 10.88
N ASP A 24 -4.71 20.14 12.11
CA ASP A 24 -4.32 19.31 13.28
C ASP A 24 -4.50 17.77 13.15
N VAL A 25 -4.48 17.21 11.94
CA VAL A 25 -4.88 15.83 11.64
C VAL A 25 -3.67 14.92 11.39
N LEU A 26 -2.60 15.43 10.77
CA LEU A 26 -1.44 14.63 10.37
C LEU A 26 -0.10 15.19 10.84
N LEU A 27 -0.06 16.47 11.23
CA LEU A 27 1.13 17.14 11.72
C LEU A 27 0.87 17.63 13.15
N ASP A 28 1.82 17.38 14.04
CA ASP A 28 1.80 17.86 15.40
C ASP A 28 2.97 18.82 15.70
N LYS A 29 3.07 19.27 16.95
CA LYS A 29 4.08 20.26 17.38
C LYS A 29 5.53 19.75 17.33
N TRP A 30 5.73 18.45 17.18
CA TRP A 30 7.04 17.81 17.10
C TRP A 30 7.50 17.61 15.65
N ASP A 31 6.61 17.76 14.68
CA ASP A 31 6.96 17.65 13.27
C ASP A 31 7.71 18.88 12.74
N ASP A 32 8.69 18.64 11.87
CA ASP A 32 9.42 19.70 11.19
C ASP A 32 8.64 20.23 9.99
N MET A 33 7.93 21.33 10.21
CA MET A 33 7.13 22.01 9.18
C MET A 33 7.93 22.35 7.91
N MET A 34 9.27 22.48 7.99
CA MET A 34 10.10 22.72 6.81
C MET A 34 10.18 21.51 5.88
N LEU A 35 9.96 20.30 6.35
CA LEU A 35 9.94 19.08 5.52
C LEU A 35 8.57 18.81 4.89
N HIS A 36 7.50 19.37 5.47
CA HIS A 36 6.12 19.10 5.07
C HIS A 36 5.56 20.09 4.04
N ASN A 37 6.26 21.20 3.78
CA ASN A 37 5.95 22.16 2.73
C ASN A 37 7.02 22.10 1.63
N LEU A 38 6.64 21.57 0.47
CA LEU A 38 7.42 21.32 -0.73
C LEU A 38 7.12 22.32 -1.84
N GLU A 39 6.02 23.07 -1.71
CA GLU A 39 5.67 24.16 -2.62
C GLU A 39 6.86 25.13 -2.71
N ASN A 40 7.27 25.46 -3.93
CA ASN A 40 8.45 26.28 -4.25
C ASN A 40 9.83 25.71 -3.86
N LYS A 41 9.94 24.56 -3.16
CA LYS A 41 11.23 23.90 -2.84
C LYS A 41 11.64 22.84 -3.87
N VAL A 42 10.65 22.10 -4.39
CA VAL A 42 10.89 21.03 -5.38
C VAL A 42 9.96 21.23 -6.56
N VAL A 43 10.50 21.20 -7.78
CA VAL A 43 9.69 21.33 -9.00
C VAL A 43 8.76 20.12 -9.14
N ALA A 44 7.49 20.34 -9.50
CA ALA A 44 6.45 19.31 -9.48
C ALA A 44 6.82 18.01 -10.21
N HIS A 45 7.45 18.07 -11.38
CA HIS A 45 7.85 16.88 -12.14
C HIS A 45 8.96 16.06 -11.47
N LYS A 46 9.71 16.63 -10.52
CA LYS A 46 10.71 15.90 -9.71
C LYS A 46 10.11 15.25 -8.46
N ARG A 47 8.84 15.51 -8.17
CA ARG A 47 8.11 14.95 -7.04
C ARG A 47 7.44 13.61 -7.36
N ILE A 48 7.54 13.15 -8.60
CA ILE A 48 6.94 11.90 -9.05
C ILE A 48 8.05 10.97 -9.51
N SER A 49 8.03 9.74 -9.01
CA SER A 49 8.85 8.64 -9.50
C SER A 49 7.95 7.45 -9.78
N ILE A 50 8.09 6.86 -10.97
CA ILE A 50 7.27 5.73 -11.40
C ILE A 50 8.17 4.50 -11.34
N SER A 51 7.70 3.42 -10.72
CA SER A 51 8.41 2.14 -10.73
C SER A 51 8.55 1.60 -12.16
N GLU A 52 9.37 0.57 -12.32
CA GLU A 52 9.27 -0.28 -13.50
C GLU A 52 7.86 -0.87 -13.64
N VAL A 53 7.48 -1.20 -14.88
CA VAL A 53 6.21 -1.85 -15.16
C VAL A 53 6.21 -3.22 -14.50
N ILE A 54 5.21 -3.45 -13.67
CA ILE A 54 4.96 -4.73 -13.02
C ILE A 54 4.05 -5.53 -13.94
N GLU A 55 4.58 -6.62 -14.48
CA GLU A 55 3.84 -7.60 -15.27
C GLU A 55 3.13 -8.60 -14.35
N ARG A 56 1.96 -9.07 -14.78
CA ARG A 56 1.18 -10.04 -14.02
C ARG A 56 1.91 -11.39 -13.96
N ASP A 57 2.15 -11.87 -12.76
CA ASP A 57 2.78 -13.16 -12.51
C ASP A 57 1.77 -14.14 -11.88
N LEU A 58 1.33 -15.12 -12.67
CA LEU A 58 0.37 -16.14 -12.26
C LEU A 58 0.93 -17.09 -11.19
N PHE A 59 2.25 -17.29 -11.14
CA PHE A 59 2.88 -18.12 -10.13
C PHE A 59 2.90 -17.41 -8.77
N ILE A 60 3.16 -16.10 -8.76
CA ILE A 60 2.99 -15.29 -7.56
C ILE A 60 1.53 -15.30 -7.11
N GLU A 61 0.57 -15.15 -8.02
CA GLU A 61 -0.86 -15.23 -7.68
C GLU A 61 -1.24 -16.57 -7.06
N GLN A 62 -0.73 -17.67 -7.60
CA GLN A 62 -0.96 -18.99 -7.04
C GLN A 62 -0.38 -19.11 -5.62
N LYS A 63 0.86 -18.66 -5.39
CA LYS A 63 1.46 -18.59 -4.05
C LYS A 63 0.64 -17.73 -3.08
N MET A 64 0.09 -16.62 -3.55
CA MET A 64 -0.79 -15.77 -2.73
C MET A 64 -2.04 -16.54 -2.29
N ARG A 65 -2.67 -17.30 -3.19
CA ARG A 65 -3.86 -18.12 -2.88
C ARG A 65 -3.54 -19.22 -1.86
N GLU A 66 -2.42 -19.91 -2.03
CA GLU A 66 -1.98 -20.95 -1.08
C GLU A 66 -1.74 -20.37 0.31
N ARG A 67 -1.02 -19.25 0.41
CA ARG A 67 -0.77 -18.54 1.67
C ARG A 67 -2.08 -18.08 2.32
N TYR A 68 -2.99 -17.53 1.52
CA TYR A 68 -4.30 -17.11 2.00
C TYR A 68 -5.13 -18.29 2.55
N ALA A 69 -5.13 -19.43 1.86
CA ALA A 69 -5.84 -20.63 2.31
C ALA A 69 -5.32 -21.14 3.66
N ILE A 70 -4.00 -21.12 3.87
CA ILE A 70 -3.37 -21.50 5.14
C ILE A 70 -3.77 -20.51 6.25
N ALA A 71 -3.64 -19.20 5.98
CA ALA A 71 -3.99 -18.16 6.95
C ALA A 71 -5.48 -18.22 7.35
N ASN A 72 -6.36 -18.45 6.38
CA ASN A 72 -7.80 -18.55 6.64
C ASN A 72 -8.12 -19.78 7.50
N ARG A 73 -7.49 -20.93 7.25
CA ARG A 73 -7.67 -22.12 8.10
C ARG A 73 -7.25 -21.83 9.54
N TYR A 74 -6.10 -21.19 9.72
CA TYR A 74 -5.64 -20.80 11.04
C TYR A 74 -6.63 -19.86 11.73
N PHE A 75 -7.12 -18.85 11.02
CA PHE A 75 -8.14 -17.93 11.54
C PHE A 75 -9.44 -18.64 11.97
N GLN A 76 -9.94 -19.60 11.19
CA GLN A 76 -11.14 -20.36 11.55
C GLN A 76 -10.93 -21.17 12.83
N ASN A 77 -9.78 -21.83 12.99
CA ASN A 77 -9.47 -22.57 14.21
C ASN A 77 -9.50 -21.65 15.45
N TYR A 78 -8.98 -20.42 15.34
CA TYR A 78 -9.06 -19.43 16.41
C TYR A 78 -10.50 -19.02 16.74
N LEU A 79 -11.34 -18.84 15.73
CA LEU A 79 -12.76 -18.53 15.97
C LEU A 79 -13.45 -19.68 16.70
N GLU A 80 -13.21 -20.92 16.30
CA GLU A 80 -13.75 -22.10 16.99
C GLU A 80 -13.31 -22.15 18.46
N GLU A 81 -12.04 -21.87 18.77
CA GLU A 81 -11.54 -21.79 20.15
C GLU A 81 -12.17 -20.67 20.98
N ILE A 82 -12.52 -19.55 20.35
CA ILE A 82 -13.17 -18.42 21.02
C ILE A 82 -14.65 -18.72 21.30
N TYR A 83 -15.36 -19.31 20.33
CA TYR A 83 -16.81 -19.54 20.43
C TYR A 83 -17.19 -20.85 21.12
N ASN A 84 -16.30 -21.83 21.20
CA ASN A 84 -16.52 -23.07 21.96
C ASN A 84 -16.01 -22.99 23.41
N LYS A 85 -15.77 -21.77 23.92
CA LYS A 85 -15.63 -21.46 25.36
C LYS A 85 -16.95 -20.95 25.91
#